data_AF-A0A2T2ZXW8-F1
#
_entry.id   AF-A0A2T2ZXW8-F1
#
_cell.length_a   1.000
_cell.length_b   1.000
_cell.length_c   1.000
_cell.angle_alpha   90.00
_cell.angle_beta   90.00
_cell.angle_gamma   90.00
#
_symmetry.space_group_name_H-M   'P 1'
#
loop_
_entity.id
_entity.type
_entity.pdbx_description
1 polymer ?
#
loop_
_entity_poly.entity_id
_entity_poly.type
_entity_poly.pdbx_seq_one_letter_code
_entity_poly.pdbx_strand_id
1 'polypeptide(L)'
;MPLVVPGVTNQSGDKTEQWTNKLVGKQLHDGHESNETTDLDNHLQLFAKKELPESHRVIQPGQMVTKDFNPDRLNVHVKEDGTVSHVTHVSSRLQNSITSAPRSKLKSSVQRSLRGSLLSTYPLLEPVIDEVLPKKASLEQMKLPDRASLYVLDGEPVFFQHDGNTLLPHLKLVHRFPAAFPTVRIDRGAIRFVLSGATLMAPGLTSQGGRLPEPREVSEEDGGEGVDAEGHWSRELEKDEPVVIMAEGKEHACAVGLLVAGTKEVKDKGKGPVVEEAHFLGDGLWKLNLD
;
A
#
# COMPACT_ATOMS: atom_id res chain seq x y z
N MET A 1 -19.06 39.38 -3.74
CA MET A 1 -17.71 38.83 -3.98
C MET A 1 -17.46 37.80 -2.89
N PRO A 2 -17.31 36.50 -3.21
CA PRO A 2 -16.96 35.52 -2.19
C PRO A 2 -15.46 35.63 -1.89
N LEU A 3 -15.13 35.75 -0.61
CA LEU A 3 -13.76 35.83 -0.09
C LEU A 3 -13.14 34.44 -0.17
N VAL A 4 -12.08 34.31 -0.98
CA VAL A 4 -11.25 33.12 -1.07
C VAL A 4 -10.28 33.13 0.11
N VAL A 5 -10.39 32.13 0.98
CA VAL A 5 -9.41 31.88 2.06
C VAL A 5 -8.25 31.08 1.45
N PRO A 6 -7.00 31.59 1.42
CA PRO A 6 -5.88 30.84 0.87
C PRO A 6 -5.33 29.86 1.91
N GLY A 7 -5.11 28.60 1.50
CA GLY A 7 -4.14 27.74 2.19
C GLY A 7 -4.65 26.37 2.65
N VAL A 8 -5.11 25.53 1.71
CA VAL A 8 -4.92 24.07 1.83
C VAL A 8 -4.60 23.55 0.43
N THR A 9 -3.34 23.67 0.02
CA THR A 9 -2.87 23.13 -1.26
C THR A 9 -2.30 21.74 -1.04
N ASN A 10 -2.91 20.77 -1.71
CA ASN A 10 -2.48 19.37 -1.81
C ASN A 10 -1.05 19.30 -2.36
N GLN A 11 -0.06 18.85 -1.57
CA GLN A 11 1.36 19.21 -1.77
C GLN A 11 2.34 18.04 -1.98
N SER A 12 1.89 16.85 -2.35
CA SER A 12 2.84 15.73 -2.63
C SER A 12 3.45 15.79 -4.04
N GLY A 13 2.69 16.23 -5.05
CA GLY A 13 3.19 16.44 -6.42
C GLY A 13 4.12 17.65 -6.55
N ASP A 14 3.77 18.76 -5.91
CA ASP A 14 4.46 20.05 -6.04
C ASP A 14 5.91 19.99 -5.50
N LYS A 15 6.14 19.35 -4.35
CA LYS A 15 7.49 19.24 -3.75
C LYS A 15 8.46 18.43 -4.61
N THR A 16 8.02 17.30 -5.14
CA THR A 16 8.90 16.43 -5.95
C THR A 16 9.24 17.11 -7.28
N GLU A 17 8.28 17.75 -7.93
CA GLU A 17 8.50 18.51 -9.17
C GLU A 17 9.44 19.70 -8.94
N GLN A 18 9.26 20.45 -7.84
CA GLN A 18 10.15 21.54 -7.45
C GLN A 18 11.60 21.07 -7.30
N TRP A 19 11.83 19.96 -6.60
CA TRP A 19 13.18 19.41 -6.43
C TRP A 19 13.73 18.78 -7.71
N THR A 20 12.87 18.20 -8.55
CA THR A 20 13.25 17.67 -9.87
C THR A 20 13.83 18.78 -10.72
N ASN A 21 13.12 19.91 -10.83
CA ASN A 21 13.56 21.08 -11.60
C ASN A 21 14.85 21.71 -11.04
N LYS A 22 15.09 21.62 -9.73
CA LYS A 22 16.27 22.18 -9.08
C LYS A 22 17.52 21.32 -9.23
N LEU A 23 17.39 20.00 -9.19
CA LEU A 23 18.51 19.08 -8.98
C LEU A 23 18.87 18.26 -10.21
N VAL A 24 17.91 17.84 -11.02
CA VAL A 24 18.19 16.90 -12.12
C VAL A 24 19.15 17.51 -13.13
N GLY A 25 20.22 16.77 -13.46
CA GLY A 25 21.28 17.22 -14.36
C GLY A 25 22.43 17.99 -13.68
N LYS A 26 22.33 18.28 -12.37
CA LYS A 26 23.40 18.93 -11.59
C LYS A 26 24.24 17.90 -10.83
N GLN A 27 25.49 18.24 -10.51
CA GLN A 27 26.35 17.45 -9.63
C GLN A 27 26.32 17.98 -8.20
N LEU A 28 26.26 17.09 -7.22
CA LEU A 28 26.26 17.45 -5.80
C LEU A 28 27.68 17.65 -5.28
N HIS A 29 27.98 18.79 -4.64
CA HIS A 29 29.29 19.06 -4.02
C HIS A 29 29.18 19.42 -2.52
N ASP A 30 30.26 19.17 -1.78
CA ASP A 30 30.36 19.38 -0.32
C ASP A 30 30.84 20.80 0.06
N GLY A 31 30.86 21.73 -0.89
CA GLY A 31 31.43 23.07 -0.71
C GLY A 31 30.66 23.96 0.27
N HIS A 32 31.37 24.95 0.81
CA HIS A 32 30.84 25.95 1.76
C HIS A 32 30.23 27.18 1.08
N GLU A 33 30.31 27.30 -0.24
CA GLU A 33 29.84 28.46 -1.00
C GLU A 33 28.44 28.21 -1.56
N SER A 34 27.53 29.14 -1.28
CA SER A 34 26.08 29.03 -1.49
C SER A 34 25.62 29.54 -2.86
N ASN A 35 26.29 29.15 -3.95
CA ASN A 35 25.87 29.57 -5.28
C ASN A 35 26.14 28.48 -6.32
N GLU A 36 25.16 28.30 -7.21
CA GLU A 36 25.32 27.55 -8.46
C GLU A 36 26.61 28.02 -9.16
N THR A 37 27.62 27.18 -9.11
CA THR A 37 28.91 27.44 -9.75
C THR A 37 28.95 26.58 -11.01
N THR A 38 29.19 27.23 -12.15
CA THR A 38 29.50 26.51 -13.38
C THR A 38 30.96 26.09 -13.28
N ASP A 39 31.25 24.79 -13.29
CA ASP A 39 32.64 24.33 -13.33
C ASP A 39 33.27 24.82 -14.64
N LEU A 40 34.31 25.66 -14.54
CA LEU A 40 34.96 26.32 -15.67
C LEU A 40 35.60 25.34 -16.68
N ASP A 41 35.81 24.09 -16.26
CA ASP A 41 36.47 23.06 -17.09
C ASP A 41 35.49 22.12 -17.81
N ASN A 42 34.24 21.95 -17.33
CA ASN A 42 33.31 20.95 -17.88
C ASN A 42 31.88 21.47 -18.16
N HIS A 43 31.58 22.76 -17.94
CA HIS A 43 30.23 23.34 -18.12
C HIS A 43 29.11 22.63 -17.33
N LEU A 44 29.45 21.95 -16.23
CA LEU A 44 28.48 21.28 -15.36
C LEU A 44 27.98 22.25 -14.28
N GLN A 45 26.67 22.22 -14.03
CA GLN A 45 26.04 22.99 -12.95
C GLN A 45 26.22 22.24 -11.62
N LEU A 46 26.84 22.90 -10.64
CA LEU A 46 27.03 22.37 -9.29
C LEU A 46 25.89 22.78 -8.36
N PHE A 47 25.49 21.87 -7.46
CA PHE A 47 24.49 22.12 -6.42
C PHE A 47 25.03 21.73 -5.04
N ALA A 48 24.93 22.63 -4.06
CA ALA A 48 25.48 22.42 -2.73
C ALA A 48 24.60 21.46 -1.90
N LYS A 49 25.20 20.40 -1.33
CA LYS A 49 24.45 19.43 -0.50
C LYS A 49 23.76 20.06 0.72
N LYS A 50 24.27 21.18 1.23
CA LYS A 50 23.69 21.92 2.36
C LYS A 50 22.33 22.54 2.07
N GLU A 51 22.02 22.75 0.79
CA GLU A 51 20.73 23.31 0.36
C GLU A 51 19.66 22.23 0.18
N LEU A 52 20.01 20.95 0.33
CA LEU A 52 19.03 19.87 0.38
C LEU A 52 18.15 19.98 1.65
N PRO A 53 16.91 19.48 1.63
CA PRO A 53 16.06 19.43 2.81
C PRO A 53 16.74 18.75 3.99
N GLU A 54 16.38 19.14 5.22
CA GLU A 54 16.93 18.53 6.44
C GLU A 54 16.79 16.99 6.44
N SER A 55 15.66 16.49 5.95
CA SER A 55 15.48 15.07 5.67
C SER A 55 15.78 14.76 4.20
N HIS A 56 16.97 14.23 3.92
CA HIS A 56 17.32 13.76 2.57
C HIS A 56 18.20 12.51 2.59
N ARG A 57 18.27 11.81 1.46
CA ARG A 57 19.15 10.66 1.23
C ARG A 57 19.70 10.71 -0.19
N VAL A 58 21.03 10.68 -0.32
CA VAL A 58 21.69 10.52 -1.62
C VAL A 58 21.92 9.04 -1.88
N ILE A 59 21.46 8.52 -3.01
CA ILE A 59 21.47 7.10 -3.37
C ILE A 59 22.38 6.90 -4.58
N GLN A 60 23.41 6.09 -4.40
CA GLN A 60 24.37 5.72 -5.46
C GLN A 60 23.81 4.60 -6.35
N PRO A 61 24.29 4.46 -7.61
CA PRO A 61 23.92 3.35 -8.46
C PRO A 61 24.17 2.00 -7.78
N GLY A 62 23.15 1.14 -7.72
CA GLY A 62 23.25 -0.18 -7.11
C GLY A 62 23.23 -0.22 -5.56
N GLN A 63 23.12 0.93 -4.89
CA GLN A 63 23.00 0.98 -3.43
C GLN A 63 21.65 0.37 -2.99
N MET A 64 21.71 -0.70 -2.20
CA MET A 64 20.50 -1.21 -1.55
C MET A 64 20.00 -0.19 -0.54
N VAL A 65 18.76 0.26 -0.72
CA VAL A 65 18.10 1.19 0.17
C VAL A 65 16.86 0.56 0.77
N THR A 66 16.60 0.87 2.03
CA THR A 66 15.32 0.56 2.66
C THR A 66 14.22 1.39 1.99
N LYS A 67 13.10 0.73 1.64
CA LYS A 67 11.87 1.38 1.19
C LYS A 67 11.03 1.85 2.41
N ASP A 68 11.68 2.48 3.38
CA ASP A 68 11.00 3.05 4.54
C ASP A 68 10.33 4.38 4.15
N PHE A 69 9.06 4.55 4.51
CA PHE A 69 8.31 5.77 4.23
C PHE A 69 8.72 6.88 5.18
N ASN A 70 9.18 7.99 4.61
CA ASN A 70 9.35 9.26 5.29
C ASN A 70 8.88 10.36 4.31
N PRO A 71 7.71 10.99 4.56
CA PRO A 71 7.07 11.90 3.61
C PRO A 71 7.89 13.17 3.37
N ASP A 72 8.68 13.58 4.35
CA ASP A 72 9.52 14.77 4.28
C ASP A 72 10.91 14.46 3.71
N ARG A 73 11.23 13.18 3.45
CA ARG A 73 12.55 12.77 2.97
C ARG A 73 12.65 12.79 1.45
N LEU A 74 13.50 13.67 0.94
CA LEU A 74 13.91 13.69 -0.45
C LEU A 74 14.97 12.61 -0.72
N ASN A 75 14.67 11.62 -1.56
CA ASN A 75 15.69 10.71 -2.10
C ASN A 75 16.24 11.30 -3.41
N VAL A 76 17.55 11.48 -3.47
CA VAL A 76 18.27 12.00 -4.63
C VAL A 76 19.10 10.87 -5.21
N HIS A 77 18.76 10.41 -6.42
CA HIS A 77 19.45 9.31 -7.09
C HIS A 77 20.52 9.88 -8.01
N VAL A 78 21.77 9.50 -7.80
CA VAL A 78 22.92 9.98 -8.59
C VAL A 78 23.44 8.89 -9.52
N LYS A 79 24.07 9.29 -10.63
CA LYS A 79 24.83 8.43 -11.54
C LYS A 79 26.25 8.20 -11.00
N GLU A 80 27.02 7.32 -11.66
CA GLU A 80 28.41 7.04 -11.29
C GLU A 80 29.31 8.29 -11.33
N ASP A 81 28.97 9.24 -12.20
CA ASP A 81 29.65 10.53 -12.33
C ASP A 81 29.21 11.57 -11.27
N GLY A 82 28.32 11.21 -10.34
CA GLY A 82 27.80 12.12 -9.30
C GLY A 82 26.68 13.05 -9.75
N THR A 83 26.24 12.98 -11.01
CA THR A 83 25.12 13.77 -11.54
C THR A 83 23.78 13.24 -11.05
N VAL A 84 22.89 14.12 -10.59
CA VAL A 84 21.54 13.74 -10.18
C VAL A 84 20.73 13.27 -11.41
N SER A 85 20.29 12.02 -11.35
CA SER A 85 19.47 11.39 -12.38
C SER A 85 17.99 11.70 -12.22
N HIS A 86 17.48 11.55 -11.00
CA HIS A 86 16.09 11.80 -10.64
C HIS A 86 15.98 11.93 -9.13
N VAL A 87 14.85 12.49 -8.68
CA VAL A 87 14.53 12.61 -7.26
C VAL A 87 13.19 11.98 -6.98
N THR A 88 13.02 11.46 -5.77
CA THR A 88 11.78 10.82 -5.33
C THR A 88 11.53 11.15 -3.87
N HIS A 89 10.32 11.59 -3.53
CA HIS A 89 9.82 11.40 -2.18
C HIS A 89 9.23 10.00 -2.12
N VAL A 90 9.37 9.30 -0.98
CA VAL A 90 8.65 8.05 -0.80
C VAL A 90 7.18 8.42 -0.70
N SER A 91 6.40 8.22 -1.76
CA SER A 91 4.94 8.28 -1.69
C SER A 91 4.44 6.85 -1.63
N SER A 92 3.73 6.48 -0.56
CA SER A 92 2.81 5.35 -0.73
C SER A 92 1.54 5.89 -1.40
N ARG A 93 1.06 5.18 -2.41
CA ARG A 93 0.03 5.67 -3.35
C ARG A 93 -1.30 5.94 -2.67
N LEU A 94 -1.61 5.18 -1.63
CA LEU A 94 -2.83 5.32 -0.84
C LEU A 94 -2.70 6.31 0.31
N GLN A 95 -1.54 6.89 0.63
CA GLN A 95 -1.42 7.86 1.74
C GLN A 95 -1.95 9.25 1.47
N ASN A 96 -2.01 9.65 0.20
CA ASN A 96 -2.52 10.97 -0.17
C ASN A 96 -4.03 11.04 0.10
N SER A 97 -4.53 12.24 0.41
CA SER A 97 -5.98 12.45 0.47
C SER A 97 -6.61 12.10 -0.88
N ILE A 98 -7.42 11.05 -0.89
CA ILE A 98 -8.22 10.68 -2.05
C ILE A 98 -9.42 11.62 -2.07
N THR A 99 -9.57 12.38 -3.16
CA THR A 99 -10.78 13.18 -3.38
C THR A 99 -11.90 12.25 -3.84
N SER A 100 -13.09 12.39 -3.24
CA SER A 100 -14.29 11.69 -3.67
C SER A 100 -14.61 12.02 -5.14
N ALA A 101 -14.90 10.98 -5.93
CA ALA A 101 -15.24 11.08 -7.33
C ALA A 101 -16.70 10.67 -7.56
N PRO A 102 -17.33 11.06 -8.69
CA PRO A 102 -18.69 10.64 -8.98
C PRO A 102 -18.83 9.11 -8.98
N ARG A 103 -19.88 8.62 -8.31
CA ARG A 103 -20.23 7.20 -8.25
C ARG A 103 -21.13 6.83 -9.43
N SER A 104 -20.94 5.64 -9.98
CA SER A 104 -21.76 5.10 -11.07
C SER A 104 -22.37 3.77 -10.67
N LYS A 105 -23.67 3.58 -10.90
CA LYS A 105 -24.34 2.31 -10.59
C LYS A 105 -23.86 1.21 -11.54
N LEU A 106 -23.53 0.05 -10.96
CA LEU A 106 -23.15 -1.11 -11.73
C LEU A 106 -24.37 -1.81 -12.33
N LYS A 107 -24.18 -2.37 -13.53
CA LYS A 107 -25.17 -3.24 -14.14
C LYS A 107 -25.28 -4.52 -13.33
N SER A 108 -26.49 -5.06 -13.17
CA SER A 108 -26.73 -6.28 -12.39
C SER A 108 -25.95 -7.50 -12.90
N SER A 109 -25.61 -7.56 -14.19
CA SER A 109 -24.74 -8.62 -14.73
C SER A 109 -23.31 -8.54 -14.19
N VAL A 110 -22.75 -7.33 -14.11
CA VAL A 110 -21.40 -7.10 -13.60
C VAL A 110 -21.36 -7.40 -12.10
N GLN A 111 -22.35 -6.93 -11.34
CA GLN A 111 -22.46 -7.23 -9.90
C GLN A 111 -22.53 -8.74 -9.63
N ARG A 112 -23.29 -9.50 -10.43
CA ARG A 112 -23.32 -10.97 -10.32
C ARG A 112 -21.97 -11.60 -10.60
N SER A 113 -21.23 -11.11 -11.61
CA SER A 113 -19.87 -11.58 -11.89
C SER A 113 -18.92 -11.28 -10.74
N LEU A 114 -18.93 -10.05 -10.21
CA LEU A 114 -18.08 -9.65 -9.09
C LEU A 114 -18.36 -10.51 -7.87
N ARG A 115 -19.64 -10.77 -7.56
CA ARG A 115 -20.02 -11.67 -6.47
C ARG A 115 -19.48 -13.09 -6.66
N GLY A 116 -19.52 -13.63 -7.88
CA GLY A 116 -18.93 -14.93 -8.20
C GLY A 116 -17.42 -14.95 -8.00
N SER A 117 -16.71 -13.91 -8.46
CA SER A 117 -15.28 -13.75 -8.23
C SER A 117 -14.94 -13.67 -6.74
N LEU A 118 -15.71 -12.91 -5.95
CA LEU A 118 -15.52 -12.80 -4.51
C LEU A 118 -15.66 -14.14 -3.78
N LEU A 119 -16.69 -14.93 -4.12
CA LEU A 119 -16.88 -16.24 -3.49
C LEU A 119 -15.81 -17.26 -3.94
N SER A 120 -15.26 -17.10 -5.14
CA SER A 120 -14.13 -17.91 -5.59
C SER A 120 -12.83 -17.54 -4.88
N THR A 121 -12.62 -16.26 -4.55
CA THR A 121 -11.41 -15.78 -3.87
C THR A 121 -11.51 -15.88 -2.35
N TYR A 122 -12.71 -15.73 -1.79
CA TYR A 122 -13.02 -15.77 -0.36
C TYR A 122 -14.20 -16.72 -0.09
N PRO A 123 -14.02 -18.05 -0.21
CA PRO A 123 -15.04 -19.05 0.11
C PRO A 123 -15.72 -18.86 1.47
N LEU A 124 -14.97 -18.49 2.52
CA LEU A 124 -15.52 -18.23 3.87
C LEU A 124 -16.43 -16.99 3.96
N LEU A 125 -16.55 -16.21 2.89
CA LEU A 125 -17.52 -15.12 2.78
C LEU A 125 -18.94 -15.64 2.46
N GLU A 126 -19.09 -16.87 1.96
CA GLU A 126 -20.38 -17.46 1.58
C GLU A 126 -21.47 -17.40 2.66
N PRO A 127 -21.20 -17.62 3.96
CA PRO A 127 -22.24 -17.53 4.99
C PRO A 127 -22.81 -16.12 5.18
N VAL A 128 -22.03 -15.08 4.84
CA VAL A 128 -22.36 -13.66 5.10
C VAL A 128 -22.51 -12.84 3.82
N ILE A 129 -22.32 -13.42 2.64
CA ILE A 129 -22.29 -12.68 1.37
C ILE A 129 -23.62 -11.98 1.04
N ASP A 130 -24.75 -12.49 1.54
CA ASP A 130 -26.04 -11.84 1.35
C ASP A 130 -26.21 -10.58 2.22
N GLU A 131 -25.46 -10.46 3.30
CA GLU A 131 -25.34 -9.22 4.10
C GLU A 131 -24.32 -8.26 3.46
N VAL A 132 -23.20 -8.79 2.94
CA VAL A 132 -22.12 -8.00 2.34
C VAL A 132 -22.50 -7.42 0.97
N LEU A 133 -23.10 -8.25 0.11
CA LEU A 133 -23.47 -7.88 -1.25
C LEU A 133 -24.80 -8.54 -1.67
N PRO A 134 -25.95 -8.04 -1.19
CA PRO A 134 -27.25 -8.63 -1.50
C PRO A 134 -27.52 -8.67 -3.01
N LYS A 135 -28.18 -9.73 -3.48
CA LYS A 135 -28.40 -9.97 -4.93
C LYS A 135 -29.15 -8.85 -5.67
N LYS A 136 -29.99 -8.09 -4.97
CA LYS A 136 -30.80 -6.99 -5.52
C LYS A 136 -30.26 -5.60 -5.13
N ALA A 137 -29.15 -5.54 -4.41
CA ALA A 137 -28.57 -4.28 -3.96
C ALA A 137 -28.06 -3.47 -5.15
N SER A 138 -28.08 -2.13 -5.05
CA SER A 138 -27.58 -1.23 -6.08
C SER A 138 -26.11 -0.91 -5.82
N LEU A 139 -25.19 -1.80 -6.23
CA LEU A 139 -23.76 -1.57 -6.04
C LEU A 139 -23.28 -0.40 -6.92
N GLU A 140 -22.51 0.51 -6.33
CA GLU A 140 -21.92 1.65 -7.02
C GLU A 140 -20.40 1.48 -7.17
N GLN A 141 -19.85 1.96 -8.28
CA GLN A 141 -18.43 2.02 -8.55
C GLN A 141 -17.98 3.47 -8.57
N MET A 142 -16.93 3.76 -7.80
CA MET A 142 -16.22 5.03 -7.82
C MET A 142 -14.81 4.79 -8.38
N LYS A 143 -14.41 5.58 -9.38
CA LYS A 143 -13.04 5.55 -9.89
C LYS A 143 -12.11 6.26 -8.92
N LEU A 144 -11.02 5.61 -8.59
CA LEU A 144 -9.93 6.17 -7.80
C LEU A 144 -8.78 6.58 -8.74
N PRO A 145 -7.80 7.38 -8.26
CA PRO A 145 -6.53 7.56 -8.95
C PRO A 145 -5.84 6.23 -9.29
N ASP A 146 -4.86 6.28 -10.20
CA ASP A 146 -4.01 5.12 -10.55
C ASP A 146 -4.80 3.87 -10.96
N ARG A 147 -5.86 4.06 -11.75
CA ARG A 147 -6.71 3.00 -12.31
C ARG A 147 -7.38 2.10 -11.27
N ALA A 148 -7.43 2.52 -10.01
CA ALA A 148 -8.15 1.81 -8.99
C ALA A 148 -9.66 2.08 -9.07
N SER A 149 -10.45 1.16 -8.54
CA SER A 149 -11.90 1.29 -8.40
C SER A 149 -12.32 0.90 -6.99
N LEU A 150 -13.18 1.70 -6.39
CA LEU A 150 -13.85 1.40 -5.13
C LEU A 150 -15.29 0.98 -5.41
N TYR A 151 -15.72 -0.11 -4.80
CA TYR A 151 -17.08 -0.60 -4.83
C TYR A 151 -17.79 -0.22 -3.53
N VAL A 152 -18.86 0.56 -3.64
CA VAL A 152 -19.58 1.18 -2.53
C VAL A 152 -21.02 0.66 -2.53
N LEU A 153 -21.50 0.27 -1.36
CA LEU A 153 -22.88 -0.15 -1.15
C LEU A 153 -23.48 0.63 0.02
N ASP A 154 -24.62 1.27 -0.21
CA ASP A 154 -25.35 2.05 0.80
C ASP A 154 -24.48 3.06 1.56
N GLY A 155 -23.54 3.69 0.84
CA GLY A 155 -22.60 4.67 1.40
C GLY A 155 -21.34 4.07 2.03
N GLU A 156 -21.25 2.75 2.19
CA GLU A 156 -20.10 2.08 2.79
C GLU A 156 -19.18 1.43 1.74
N PRO A 157 -17.84 1.55 1.88
CA PRO A 157 -16.90 0.88 1.00
C PRO A 157 -16.84 -0.61 1.33
N VAL A 158 -16.94 -1.45 0.29
CA VAL A 158 -17.01 -2.91 0.45
C VAL A 158 -15.72 -3.57 -0.06
N PHE A 159 -15.40 -3.35 -1.33
CA PHE A 159 -14.19 -3.89 -1.98
C PHE A 159 -13.54 -2.82 -2.83
N PHE A 160 -12.26 -2.99 -3.12
CA PHE A 160 -11.55 -2.18 -4.08
C PHE A 160 -10.70 -3.06 -5.00
N GLN A 161 -10.29 -2.48 -6.11
CA GLN A 161 -9.46 -3.12 -7.11
C GLN A 161 -8.37 -2.14 -7.49
N HIS A 162 -7.12 -2.57 -7.45
CA HIS A 162 -5.96 -1.81 -7.92
C HIS A 162 -5.18 -2.71 -8.88
N ASP A 163 -4.83 -2.20 -10.06
CA ASP A 163 -3.99 -2.84 -11.08
C ASP A 163 -4.04 -4.38 -11.09
N GLY A 164 -5.09 -4.94 -11.68
CA GLY A 164 -5.31 -6.39 -11.75
C GLY A 164 -6.80 -6.73 -11.77
N ASN A 165 -7.14 -8.02 -11.64
CA ASN A 165 -8.52 -8.50 -11.58
C ASN A 165 -8.97 -8.91 -10.17
N THR A 166 -8.03 -9.00 -9.22
CA THR A 166 -8.32 -9.43 -7.84
C THR A 166 -9.01 -8.31 -7.08
N LEU A 167 -10.15 -8.63 -6.47
CA LEU A 167 -10.87 -7.74 -5.56
C LEU A 167 -10.29 -7.88 -4.15
N LEU A 168 -9.86 -6.77 -3.57
CA LEU A 168 -9.40 -6.69 -2.19
C LEU A 168 -10.53 -6.15 -1.30
N PRO A 169 -10.78 -6.73 -0.11
CA PRO A 169 -11.78 -6.20 0.81
C PRO A 169 -11.31 -4.88 1.39
N HIS A 170 -12.24 -3.94 1.59
CA HIS A 170 -11.94 -2.74 2.36
C HIS A 170 -11.76 -3.09 3.85
N LEU A 171 -10.88 -2.39 4.58
CA LEU A 171 -10.60 -2.71 5.99
C LEU A 171 -11.84 -2.66 6.88
N LYS A 172 -12.77 -1.73 6.63
CA LYS A 172 -14.08 -1.69 7.32
C LYS A 172 -14.87 -3.00 7.19
N LEU A 173 -14.84 -3.63 6.00
CA LEU A 173 -15.49 -4.91 5.77
C LEU A 173 -14.77 -6.03 6.53
N VAL A 174 -13.43 -6.05 6.45
CA VAL A 174 -12.60 -7.01 7.18
C VAL A 174 -12.86 -6.94 8.68
N HIS A 175 -12.98 -5.73 9.24
CA HIS A 175 -13.28 -5.54 10.67
C HIS A 175 -14.65 -6.08 11.08
N ARG A 176 -15.64 -6.04 10.17
CA ARG A 176 -16.98 -6.58 10.42
C ARG A 176 -17.03 -8.10 10.31
N PHE A 177 -16.24 -8.70 9.41
CA PHE A 177 -16.22 -10.14 9.15
C PHE A 177 -14.78 -10.71 9.12
N PRO A 178 -14.03 -10.67 10.24
CA PRO A 178 -12.60 -10.96 10.25
C PRO A 178 -12.26 -12.41 9.88
N ALA A 179 -13.17 -13.35 10.16
CA ALA A 179 -12.97 -14.77 9.87
C ALA A 179 -13.18 -15.14 8.39
N ALA A 180 -13.67 -14.21 7.55
CA ALA A 180 -13.99 -14.47 6.15
C ALA A 180 -12.78 -14.33 5.21
N PHE A 181 -11.61 -13.94 5.73
CA PHE A 181 -10.47 -13.55 4.91
C PHE A 181 -9.16 -14.25 5.33
N PRO A 182 -8.24 -14.51 4.38
CA PRO A 182 -6.92 -15.02 4.68
C PRO A 182 -6.09 -14.01 5.49
N THR A 183 -5.48 -14.47 6.59
CA THR A 183 -4.76 -13.61 7.53
C THR A 183 -3.32 -14.04 7.78
N VAL A 184 -2.45 -13.06 7.99
CA VAL A 184 -1.09 -13.21 8.55
C VAL A 184 -0.93 -12.28 9.75
N ARG A 185 0.01 -12.54 10.65
CA ARG A 185 0.29 -11.65 11.79
C ARG A 185 1.69 -11.06 11.71
N ILE A 186 1.80 -9.75 11.86
CA ILE A 186 3.08 -9.06 11.99
C ILE A 186 3.44 -8.83 13.47
N ASP A 187 4.74 -8.78 13.75
CA ASP A 187 5.25 -8.38 15.07
C ASP A 187 5.04 -6.88 15.36
N ARG A 188 5.23 -6.52 16.64
CA ARG A 188 5.12 -5.13 17.13
C ARG A 188 6.02 -4.13 16.41
N GLY A 189 7.22 -4.53 16.01
CA GLY A 189 8.21 -3.66 15.36
C GLY A 189 7.78 -3.25 13.95
N ALA A 190 7.05 -4.13 13.24
CA ALA A 190 6.54 -3.88 11.90
C ALA A 190 5.30 -2.96 11.86
N ILE A 191 4.50 -2.91 12.93
CA ILE A 191 3.21 -2.19 12.97
C ILE A 191 3.32 -0.76 12.48
N ARG A 192 4.27 0.02 13.03
CA ARG A 192 4.42 1.44 12.68
C ARG A 192 4.72 1.65 11.20
N PHE A 193 5.45 0.73 10.58
CA PHE A 193 5.89 0.82 9.20
C PHE A 193 4.76 0.46 8.24
N VAL A 194 3.99 -0.59 8.56
CA VAL A 194 2.80 -0.97 7.79
C VAL A 194 1.75 0.15 7.83
N LEU A 195 1.50 0.73 9.01
CA LEU A 195 0.62 1.90 9.16
C LEU A 195 1.20 3.20 8.57
N SER A 196 2.44 3.14 8.07
CA SER A 196 3.08 4.19 7.30
C SER A 196 3.26 3.77 5.84
N GLY A 197 2.48 2.80 5.34
CA GLY A 197 2.46 2.40 3.94
C GLY A 197 3.80 1.85 3.41
N ALA A 198 4.70 1.43 4.30
CA ALA A 198 5.94 0.79 3.90
C ALA A 198 5.69 -0.66 3.46
N THR A 199 6.56 -1.16 2.58
CA THR A 199 6.57 -2.57 2.17
C THR A 199 6.71 -3.49 3.40
N LEU A 200 5.82 -4.47 3.51
CA LEU A 200 5.93 -5.53 4.50
C LEU A 200 7.04 -6.49 4.10
N MET A 201 8.02 -6.67 4.97
CA MET A 201 9.17 -7.54 4.75
C MET A 201 9.04 -8.82 5.58
N ALA A 202 9.60 -9.92 5.07
CA ALA A 202 9.53 -11.25 5.69
C ALA A 202 9.90 -11.29 7.19
N PRO A 203 10.94 -10.57 7.69
CA PRO A 203 11.30 -10.59 9.10
C PRO A 203 10.16 -10.17 10.04
N GLY A 204 9.22 -9.33 9.58
CA GLY A 204 8.06 -8.92 10.37
C GLY A 204 7.04 -10.05 10.61
N LEU A 205 7.11 -11.13 9.81
CA LEU A 205 6.21 -12.28 9.82
C LEU A 205 6.87 -13.55 10.37
N THR A 206 8.21 -13.65 10.28
CA THR A 206 8.99 -14.82 10.74
C THR A 206 9.65 -14.63 12.11
N SER A 207 9.51 -13.45 12.71
CA SER A 207 9.95 -13.21 14.09
C SER A 207 9.01 -13.89 15.11
N GLN A 208 9.39 -13.86 16.41
CA GLN A 208 8.58 -14.43 17.49
C GLN A 208 7.16 -13.84 17.60
N GLY A 209 7.00 -12.56 17.25
CA GLY A 209 5.70 -11.87 17.21
C GLY A 209 4.96 -12.05 15.89
N GLY A 210 5.68 -12.40 14.82
CA GLY A 210 5.09 -12.73 13.53
C GLY A 210 4.33 -14.06 13.57
N ARG A 211 3.47 -14.28 12.57
CA ARG A 211 2.82 -15.57 12.31
C ARG A 211 2.46 -15.67 10.84
N LEU A 212 2.88 -16.76 10.20
CA LEU A 212 2.42 -17.18 8.88
C LEU A 212 1.46 -18.36 9.05
N PRO A 213 0.48 -18.52 8.15
CA PRO A 213 -0.36 -19.71 8.08
C PRO A 213 0.50 -20.98 8.03
N GLU A 214 0.11 -21.98 8.81
CA GLU A 214 0.72 -23.31 8.76
C GLU A 214 -0.28 -24.29 8.14
N PRO A 215 0.17 -25.24 7.30
CA PRO A 215 -0.72 -26.28 6.81
C PRO A 215 -1.28 -27.09 7.98
N ARG A 216 -2.61 -27.08 8.15
CA ARG A 216 -3.28 -28.07 9.01
C ARG A 216 -3.52 -29.36 8.23
N GLU A 217 -3.59 -30.50 8.93
CA GLU A 217 -4.23 -31.69 8.35
C GLU A 217 -5.70 -31.34 8.11
N VAL A 218 -6.07 -31.17 6.85
CA VAL A 218 -7.43 -30.83 6.44
C VAL A 218 -8.15 -32.11 6.07
N SER A 219 -9.40 -32.26 6.49
CA SER A 219 -10.33 -33.16 5.80
C SER A 219 -10.48 -32.72 4.34
N GLU A 220 -10.53 -33.67 3.41
CA GLU A 220 -10.71 -33.40 1.96
C GLU A 220 -11.97 -32.56 1.64
N GLU A 221 -12.91 -32.47 2.59
CA GLU A 221 -14.20 -31.78 2.46
C GLU A 221 -14.13 -30.23 2.49
N ASP A 222 -13.11 -29.62 3.12
CA ASP A 222 -13.04 -28.15 3.30
C ASP A 222 -12.05 -27.44 2.34
N GLY A 223 -11.35 -28.18 1.47
CA GLY A 223 -10.37 -27.60 0.53
C GLY A 223 -9.17 -26.88 1.19
N GLY A 224 -9.01 -26.99 2.51
CA GLY A 224 -7.96 -26.35 3.30
C GLY A 224 -8.29 -24.94 3.77
N GLU A 225 -9.45 -24.41 3.41
CA GLU A 225 -9.85 -23.06 3.78
C GLU A 225 -10.59 -23.04 5.12
N GLY A 226 -10.19 -22.14 6.01
CA GLY A 226 -10.72 -22.12 7.35
C GLY A 226 -9.85 -21.32 8.31
N VAL A 227 -10.36 -21.24 9.54
CA VAL A 227 -9.61 -20.77 10.68
C VAL A 227 -9.42 -21.90 11.69
N ASP A 228 -8.26 -21.95 12.35
CA ASP A 228 -8.02 -22.85 13.46
C ASP A 228 -8.84 -22.45 14.72
N ALA A 229 -8.70 -23.21 15.80
CA ALA A 229 -9.41 -22.92 17.06
C ALA A 229 -9.04 -21.55 17.68
N GLU A 230 -7.92 -20.96 17.25
CA GLU A 230 -7.41 -19.67 17.69
C GLU A 230 -7.77 -18.54 16.71
N GLY A 231 -8.50 -18.86 15.62
CA GLY A 231 -8.91 -17.89 14.60
C GLY A 231 -7.86 -17.63 13.51
N HIS A 232 -6.79 -18.43 13.43
CA HIS A 232 -5.73 -18.24 12.44
C HIS A 232 -6.03 -18.96 11.13
N TRP A 233 -5.65 -18.33 10.02
CA TRP A 233 -5.81 -18.92 8.70
C TRP A 233 -5.05 -20.25 8.53
N SER A 234 -5.72 -21.23 7.94
CA SER A 234 -5.31 -22.65 8.02
C SER A 234 -4.47 -23.20 6.86
N ARG A 235 -4.31 -22.47 5.75
CA ARG A 235 -3.50 -22.92 4.60
C ARG A 235 -2.42 -21.93 4.21
N GLU A 236 -1.36 -22.45 3.61
CA GLU A 236 -0.38 -21.62 2.93
C GLU A 236 -1.06 -20.83 1.80
N LEU A 237 -0.57 -19.61 1.59
CA LEU A 237 -1.06 -18.70 0.55
C LEU A 237 0.00 -18.59 -0.55
N GLU A 238 -0.44 -18.57 -1.79
CA GLU A 238 0.42 -18.43 -2.94
C GLU A 238 0.73 -16.96 -3.27
N LYS A 239 1.68 -16.77 -4.18
CA LYS A 239 1.94 -15.44 -4.74
C LYS A 239 0.68 -14.93 -5.45
N ASP A 240 0.47 -13.62 -5.40
CA ASP A 240 -0.66 -12.89 -5.98
C ASP A 240 -2.01 -13.18 -5.28
N GLU A 241 -2.02 -13.97 -4.21
CA GLU A 241 -3.19 -14.11 -3.34
C GLU A 241 -3.39 -12.88 -2.44
N PRO A 242 -4.64 -12.50 -2.15
CA PRO A 242 -4.96 -11.46 -1.19
C PRO A 242 -4.63 -11.91 0.24
N VAL A 243 -4.20 -10.97 1.07
CA VAL A 243 -3.90 -11.23 2.47
C VAL A 243 -4.28 -10.04 3.35
N VAL A 244 -4.91 -10.35 4.49
CA VAL A 244 -5.20 -9.43 5.58
C VAL A 244 -4.07 -9.50 6.60
N ILE A 245 -3.58 -8.34 7.01
CA ILE A 245 -2.45 -8.20 7.93
C ILE A 245 -2.98 -7.85 9.32
N MET A 246 -2.83 -8.78 10.25
CA MET A 246 -3.11 -8.64 11.67
C MET A 246 -1.85 -8.17 12.41
N ALA A 247 -2.02 -7.45 13.52
CA ALA A 247 -0.90 -6.97 14.32
C ALA A 247 -0.85 -7.66 15.69
N GLU A 248 0.35 -8.00 16.16
CA GLU A 248 0.54 -8.60 17.48
C GLU A 248 -0.08 -7.73 18.60
N GLY A 249 -0.96 -8.33 19.41
CA GLY A 249 -1.65 -7.65 20.50
C GLY A 249 -2.74 -6.67 20.06
N LYS A 250 -3.22 -6.77 18.81
CA LYS A 250 -4.34 -6.00 18.27
C LYS A 250 -5.44 -6.94 17.80
N GLU A 251 -6.68 -6.54 18.04
CA GLU A 251 -7.88 -7.28 17.63
C GLU A 251 -8.21 -7.07 16.14
N HIS A 252 -8.04 -5.84 15.66
CA HIS A 252 -8.44 -5.43 14.32
C HIS A 252 -7.27 -5.50 13.33
N ALA A 253 -7.55 -5.87 12.08
CA ALA A 253 -6.59 -5.86 10.99
C ALA A 253 -6.04 -4.45 10.75
N CYS A 254 -4.74 -4.34 10.45
CA CYS A 254 -4.10 -3.06 10.19
C CYS A 254 -3.90 -2.75 8.71
N ALA A 255 -3.86 -3.77 7.85
CA ALA A 255 -3.68 -3.60 6.41
C ALA A 255 -4.23 -4.78 5.59
N VAL A 256 -4.38 -4.59 4.29
CA VAL A 256 -4.76 -5.60 3.30
C VAL A 256 -3.98 -5.34 2.00
N GLY A 257 -3.48 -6.40 1.36
CA GLY A 257 -2.73 -6.29 0.11
C GLY A 257 -2.62 -7.63 -0.61
N LEU A 258 -1.78 -7.66 -1.65
CA LEU A 258 -1.45 -8.88 -2.39
C LEU A 258 -0.06 -9.38 -2.00
N LEU A 259 0.07 -10.70 -1.92
CA LEU A 259 1.37 -11.34 -1.69
C LEU A 259 2.26 -11.23 -2.92
N VAL A 260 3.49 -10.75 -2.74
CA VAL A 260 4.51 -10.79 -3.81
C VAL A 260 5.35 -12.07 -3.79
N ALA A 261 5.25 -12.86 -2.71
CA ALA A 261 5.84 -14.18 -2.54
C ALA A 261 4.92 -15.05 -1.68
N GLY A 262 4.87 -16.36 -1.95
CA GLY A 262 4.02 -17.29 -1.19
C GLY A 262 4.50 -17.49 0.26
N THR A 263 3.58 -17.79 1.18
CA THR A 263 3.89 -17.84 2.63
C THR A 263 4.93 -18.90 2.98
N LYS A 264 4.93 -20.02 2.25
CA LYS A 264 5.96 -21.06 2.36
C LYS A 264 7.35 -20.53 2.06
N GLU A 265 7.50 -19.84 0.92
CA GLU A 265 8.76 -19.23 0.50
C GLU A 265 9.23 -18.18 1.52
N VAL A 266 8.30 -17.37 2.02
CA VAL A 266 8.58 -16.35 3.05
C VAL A 266 9.09 -16.99 4.34
N LYS A 267 8.48 -18.11 4.77
CA LYS A 267 8.91 -18.88 5.95
C LYS A 267 10.31 -19.47 5.76
N ASP A 268 10.55 -20.11 4.61
CA ASP A 268 11.80 -20.80 4.31
C ASP A 268 12.99 -19.84 4.15
N LYS A 269 12.78 -18.71 3.46
CA LYS A 269 13.86 -17.75 3.18
C LYS A 269 14.06 -16.74 4.32
N GLY A 270 12.99 -16.38 5.03
CA GLY A 270 13.01 -15.38 6.11
C GLY A 270 13.42 -13.97 5.68
N LYS A 271 13.47 -13.68 4.38
CA LYS A 271 13.92 -12.39 3.82
C LYS A 271 13.16 -12.04 2.54
N GLY A 272 13.16 -10.75 2.20
CA GLY A 272 12.53 -10.22 0.99
C GLY A 272 11.18 -9.55 1.25
N PRO A 273 10.62 -8.88 0.23
CA PRO A 273 9.30 -8.26 0.31
C PRO A 273 8.21 -9.33 0.31
N VAL A 274 7.12 -9.04 1.02
CA VAL A 274 5.95 -9.93 1.15
C VAL A 274 4.68 -9.23 0.67
N VAL A 275 4.50 -7.96 1.02
CA VAL A 275 3.44 -7.10 0.48
C VAL A 275 4.05 -5.73 0.16
N GLU A 276 4.06 -5.35 -1.11
CA GLU A 276 4.65 -4.07 -1.53
C GLU A 276 3.68 -2.90 -1.37
N GLU A 277 2.42 -3.11 -1.70
CA GLU A 277 1.36 -2.11 -1.66
C GLU A 277 0.16 -2.66 -0.90
N ALA A 278 -0.30 -1.88 0.07
CA ALA A 278 -1.41 -2.27 0.93
C ALA A 278 -2.32 -1.08 1.20
N HIS A 279 -3.62 -1.36 1.31
CA HIS A 279 -4.57 -0.47 1.97
C HIS A 279 -4.44 -0.69 3.48
N PHE A 280 -4.24 0.37 4.25
CA PHE A 280 -3.95 0.29 5.69
C PHE A 280 -4.72 1.35 6.51
N LEU A 281 -4.80 1.13 7.83
CA LEU A 281 -5.53 2.07 8.70
C LEU A 281 -4.90 3.46 8.68
N GLY A 282 -5.72 4.46 8.38
CA GLY A 282 -5.29 5.86 8.33
C GLY A 282 -4.72 6.29 6.97
N ASP A 283 -4.71 5.42 5.97
CA ASP A 283 -4.47 5.83 4.59
C ASP A 283 -5.65 6.67 4.04
N GLY A 284 -5.49 7.19 2.83
CA GLY A 284 -6.46 8.01 2.12
C GLY A 284 -7.74 7.25 1.74
N LEU A 285 -7.67 5.93 1.54
CA LEU A 285 -8.86 5.12 1.28
C LEU A 285 -9.67 4.90 2.56
N TRP A 286 -9.00 4.68 3.69
CA TRP A 286 -9.60 4.61 5.02
C TRP A 286 -10.28 5.92 5.43
N LYS A 287 -9.62 7.04 5.13
CA LYS A 287 -10.10 8.40 5.43
C LYS A 287 -11.11 8.94 4.42
N LEU A 288 -11.38 8.20 3.35
CA LEU A 288 -12.25 8.68 2.28
C LEU A 288 -13.67 8.84 2.81
N ASN A 289 -14.19 10.06 2.71
CA ASN A 289 -15.59 10.33 3.00
C ASN A 289 -16.45 10.02 1.77
N LEU A 290 -17.51 9.24 1.97
CA LEU A 290 -18.45 8.79 0.94
C LEU A 290 -19.84 9.42 1.08
N ASP A 291 -20.02 10.31 2.07
CA ASP A 291 -21.23 11.09 2.27
C ASP A 291 -21.40 12.20 1.21
#